data_AF-A0A0L7KRM9-F1
#
_entry.id   AF-A0A0L7KRM9-F1
#
_cell.length_a   1.000
_cell.length_b   1.000
_cell.length_c   1.000
_cell.angle_alpha   90.00
_cell.angle_beta   90.00
_cell.angle_gamma   90.00
#
_symmetry.space_group_name_H-M   'P 1'
#
loop_
_entity.id
_entity.type
_entity.pdbx_description
1 polymer ?
#
loop_
_entity_poly.entity_id
_entity_poly.type
_entity_poly.pdbx_seq_one_letter_code
_entity_poly.pdbx_strand_id
1 'polypeptide(L)' 'MGQVVDGELRVFGIKGLMVVDASVMAKVTRGNTNAPVVMIAEKAADLIKERNKRSTSQTTRIVGAGL' A
#
# COMPACT_ATOMS: atom_id res chain seq x y z
N MET A 1 -11.41 -4.42 -6.87
CA MET A 1 -10.75 -3.14 -6.50
C MET A 1 -11.83 -2.10 -6.28
N GLY A 2 -11.70 -1.29 -5.21
CA GLY A 2 -12.81 -0.54 -4.59
C GLY A 2 -13.06 0.85 -5.17
N GLN A 3 -14.04 1.58 -4.60
CA GLN A 3 -14.40 2.94 -5.02
C GLN A 3 -13.43 4.01 -4.48
N VAL A 4 -12.76 3.75 -3.35
CA VAL A 4 -11.96 4.74 -2.60
C VAL A 4 -10.46 4.48 -2.70
N VAL A 5 -10.06 3.21 -2.84
CA VAL A 5 -8.65 2.80 -2.90
C VAL A 5 -8.34 1.95 -4.13
N ASP A 6 -7.11 2.05 -4.60
CA ASP A 6 -6.57 1.18 -5.64
C ASP A 6 -6.09 -0.18 -5.11
N GLY A 7 -5.48 -0.97 -5.99
CA GLY A 7 -4.96 -2.30 -5.65
C GLY A 7 -3.72 -2.34 -4.78
N GLU A 8 -3.07 -1.20 -4.56
CA GLU A 8 -1.99 -1.05 -3.61
C GLU A 8 -2.46 -0.33 -2.34
N LEU A 9 -3.78 -0.30 -2.08
CA LEU A 9 -4.43 0.32 -0.92
C LEU A 9 -4.27 1.84 -0.82
N ARG A 10 -3.89 2.51 -1.92
CA ARG A 10 -3.71 3.96 -1.96
C ARG A 10 -5.04 4.64 -2.19
N VAL A 11 -5.28 5.74 -1.48
CA VAL A 11 -6.49 6.54 -1.66
C VAL A 11 -6.44 7.29 -2.99
N PHE A 12 -7.50 7.16 -3.79
CA PHE A 12 -7.59 7.88 -5.06
C PHE A 12 -7.54 9.39 -4.84
N GLY A 13 -6.75 10.09 -5.65
CA GLY A 13 -6.63 11.55 -5.59
C GLY A 13 -5.82 12.12 -4.42
N ILE A 14 -5.35 11.29 -3.49
CA ILE A 14 -4.56 11.75 -2.33
C ILE A 14 -3.17 11.10 -2.33
N LYS A 15 -2.14 11.92 -2.46
CA LYS A 15 -0.75 11.45 -2.45
C LYS A 15 -0.34 11.02 -1.04
N GLY A 16 0.27 9.85 -0.94
CA GLY A 16 0.92 9.37 0.29
C GLY A 16 -0.03 8.83 1.35
N LEU A 17 -1.34 8.77 1.09
CA LEU A 17 -2.33 8.21 2.00
C LEU A 17 -2.74 6.80 1.56
N MET A 18 -2.82 5.89 2.53
CA MET A 18 -3.28 4.51 2.35
C MET A 18 -4.31 4.18 3.43
N VAL A 19 -5.28 3.30 3.12
CA VAL A 19 -6.23 2.74 4.09
C VAL A 19 -5.95 1.25 4.24
N VAL A 20 -5.71 0.80 5.47
CA VAL A 20 -5.30 -0.57 5.76
C VAL A 20 -6.20 -1.12 6.87
N ASP A 21 -7.42 -1.47 6.49
CA ASP A 21 -8.50 -1.84 7.41
C ASP A 21 -9.53 -2.74 6.69
N ALA A 22 -10.47 -3.32 7.43
CA ALA A 22 -11.59 -4.10 6.90
C ALA A 22 -12.41 -3.34 5.85
N SER A 23 -12.49 -2.01 5.95
CA SER A 23 -13.22 -1.15 5.00
C SER A 23 -12.75 -1.27 3.54
N VAL A 24 -11.54 -1.77 3.27
CA VAL A 24 -11.04 -1.98 1.90
C VAL A 24 -11.47 -3.32 1.30
N MET A 25 -12.04 -4.22 2.10
CA MET A 25 -12.53 -5.51 1.62
C MET A 25 -13.76 -5.30 0.73
N ALA A 26 -13.68 -5.72 -0.54
CA ALA A 26 -14.79 -5.62 -1.49
C ALA A 26 -16.04 -6.42 -1.03
N LYS A 27 -15.81 -7.52 -0.32
CA LYS A 27 -16.83 -8.31 0.37
C LYS A 27 -16.23 -8.85 1.64
N VAL A 28 -16.93 -8.69 2.76
CA VAL A 28 -16.49 -9.22 4.05
C VAL A 28 -16.47 -10.75 3.99
N THR A 29 -15.38 -11.34 4.45
CA THR A 29 -15.22 -12.80 4.57
C THR A 29 -16.21 -13.36 5.58
N ARG A 30 -16.78 -14.55 5.30
CA ARG A 30 -17.59 -15.27 6.31
C ARG A 30 -16.63 -15.81 7.38
N GLY A 31 -16.77 -15.33 8.63
CA GLY A 31 -15.89 -15.69 9.75
C GLY A 31 -15.37 -14.46 10.50
N ASN A 32 -14.27 -14.64 11.26
CA ASN A 32 -13.65 -13.56 12.01
C ASN A 32 -12.89 -12.60 11.06
N THR A 33 -13.20 -11.31 11.13
CA THR A 33 -12.57 -10.25 10.31
C THR A 33 -11.14 -9.92 10.73
N ASN A 34 -10.71 -10.33 11.93
CA ASN A 34 -9.36 -10.07 12.41
C ASN A 34 -8.29 -10.70 11.51
N ALA A 35 -8.42 -12.00 11.21
CA ALA A 35 -7.46 -12.70 10.36
C ALA A 35 -7.25 -12.05 8.97
N PRO A 36 -8.30 -11.73 8.18
CA PRO A 36 -8.12 -11.04 6.92
C PRO A 36 -7.61 -9.61 7.07
N VAL A 37 -7.98 -8.87 8.13
CA VAL A 37 -7.42 -7.53 8.39
C VAL A 37 -5.93 -7.59 8.66
N VAL A 38 -5.47 -8.55 9.48
CA VAL A 38 -4.04 -8.77 9.72
C VAL A 38 -3.32 -9.13 8.42
N MET A 39 -3.89 -9.99 7.57
CA MET A 39 -3.31 -10.31 6.26
C MET A 39 -3.20 -9.08 5.33
N ILE A 40 -4.21 -8.21 5.32
CA ILE A 40 -4.17 -6.94 4.58
C ILE A 40 -3.04 -6.04 5.11
N ALA A 41 -2.88 -5.96 6.44
CA ALA A 41 -1.84 -5.17 7.08
C ALA A 41 -0.42 -5.68 6.75
N GLU A 42 -0.20 -6.99 6.81
CA GLU A 42 1.06 -7.61 6.41
C GLU A 42 1.41 -7.28 4.96
N LYS A 43 0.44 -7.43 4.05
CA LYS A 43 0.65 -7.08 2.63
C LYS A 43 0.95 -5.59 2.45
N ALA A 44 0.27 -4.71 3.19
CA ALA A 44 0.52 -3.28 3.15
C ALA A 44 1.93 -2.91 3.61
N ALA A 45 2.44 -3.57 4.65
CA ALA A 45 3.80 -3.36 5.16
C ALA A 45 4.85 -3.66 4.07
N ASP A 46 4.67 -4.74 3.31
CA ASP A 46 5.55 -5.08 2.19
C ASP A 46 5.50 -4.03 1.07
N LEU A 47 4.29 -3.60 0.67
CA LEU A 47 4.11 -2.55 -0.35
C LEU A 47 4.79 -1.24 0.06
N ILE A 48 4.70 -0.86 1.34
CA ILE A 48 5.36 0.34 1.88
C ILE A 48 6.88 0.19 1.83
N LYS A 49 7.42 -0.95 2.28
CA LYS A 49 8.87 -1.23 2.21
C LYS A 49 9.38 -1.17 0.78
N GLU A 50 8.67 -1.78 -0.17
CA GLU A 50 9.01 -1.75 -1.60
C GLU A 50 8.97 -0.33 -2.19
N ARG A 51 7.95 0.46 -1.82
CA ARG A 51 7.88 1.88 -2.22
C ARG A 51 9.05 2.69 -1.70
N ASN A 52 9.43 2.49 -0.44
CA ASN A 52 10.56 3.18 0.17
C ASN A 52 11.88 2.78 -0.51
N LYS A 53 12.10 1.50 -0.78
CA LYS A 53 13.25 1.02 -1.56
C LYS A 53 13.33 1.67 -2.94
N ARG A 54 12.21 1.68 -3.69
CA ARG A 54 12.11 2.34 -5.01
C ARG A 54 12.44 3.83 -4.95
N SER A 55 11.95 4.52 -3.92
CA SER A 55 12.20 5.95 -3.71
C SER A 55 13.70 6.22 -3.47
N THR A 56 14.33 5.42 -2.60
CA THR A 56 15.77 5.51 -2.32
C THR A 56 16.62 5.23 -3.56
N SER A 57 16.31 4.17 -4.31
CA SER A 57 17.08 3.80 -5.51
C SER A 57 16.96 4.83 -6.65
N GLN A 58 15.82 5.51 -6.79
CA GLN A 58 15.69 6.60 -7.76
C GLN A 58 16.49 7.84 -7.34
N THR A 59 16.48 8.20 -6.06
CA THR A 59 17.30 9.30 -5.54
C THR A 59 18.79 9.08 -5.85
N THR A 60 19.33 7.87 -5.59
CA THR A 60 20.73 7.53 -5.86
C THR A 60 21.10 7.65 -7.35
N ARG A 61 20.20 7.27 -8.26
CA ARG A 61 20.44 7.37 -9.71
C ARG A 61 20.50 8.82 -10.19
N ILE A 62 19.71 9.72 -9.60
CA ILE A 62 19.69 11.13 -9.99
C ILE A 62 20.96 11.83 -9.52
N VAL A 63 21.42 11.59 -8.29
CA VAL A 63 22.67 12.20 -7.80
C VAL A 63 23.93 11.62 -8.44
N GLY A 64 23.91 10.37 -8.91
CA GLY A 64 25.06 9.73 -9.57
C GLY A 64 25.23 10.02 -11.06
N ALA A 65 24.21 10.57 -11.74
CA ALA A 65 24.26 10.86 -13.19
C ALA A 65 24.69 12.30 -13.53
N GLY A 66 25.01 13.12 -12.51
CA GLY A 66 25.35 14.54 -12.64
C GLY A 66 26.77 14.92 -12.23
N LEU A 67 27.68 13.95 -12.11
CA LEU A 67 29.12 14.15 -11.89
C LEU A 67 29.92 13.47 -13.01
#